data_AF-A0A2M8ADS8-F1
#
_entry.id   AF-A0A2M8ADS8-F1
#
_cell.length_a   1.000
_cell.length_b   1.000
_cell.length_c   1.000
_cell.angle_alpha   90.00
_cell.angle_beta   90.00
_cell.angle_gamma   90.00
#
_symmetry.space_group_name_H-M   'P 1'
#
loop_
_entity.id
_entity.type
_entity.pdbx_description
1 polymer ?
#
loop_
_entity_poly.entity_id
_entity_poly.type
_entity_poly.pdbx_seq_one_letter_code
_entity_poly.pdbx_strand_id
1 'polypeptide(L)'
;MKKLLIILAVFISFTAFSQQKELTLSDAVLSYANGLNPKNLQNLQWVNGTTNYIYLEGNEYNIKTAAGKIVMKVGLEKFKSTFPELKRVPSIIAISATEMVFENENQIVHFDYRKGTVINKIVVDENAENKDYNYNQTALAFT
;
A
#
# COMPACT_ATOMS: atom_id res chain seq x y z
N MET A 1 18.59 44.30 34.01
CA MET A 1 18.09 43.13 34.78
C MET A 1 16.56 43.04 34.81
N LYS A 2 15.82 44.10 35.18
CA LYS A 2 14.34 44.09 35.19
C LYS A 2 13.68 43.71 33.85
N LYS A 3 14.21 44.19 32.72
CA LYS A 3 13.70 43.85 31.37
C LYS A 3 13.89 42.37 31.00
N LEU A 4 14.99 41.76 31.45
CA LEU A 4 15.27 40.33 31.25
C LEU A 4 14.34 39.44 32.09
N LEU A 5 14.03 39.86 33.32
CA LEU A 5 13.06 39.15 34.17
C LEU A 5 11.65 39.19 33.60
N ILE A 6 11.24 40.30 32.98
CA ILE A 6 9.94 40.42 32.32
C ILE A 6 9.86 39.51 31.09
N ILE A 7 10.91 39.47 30.26
CA ILE A 7 10.98 38.57 29.10
C ILE A 7 10.92 37.10 29.54
N LEU A 8 11.66 36.74 30.59
CA LEU A 8 11.64 35.39 31.14
C LEU A 8 10.26 35.01 31.70
N ALA A 9 9.59 35.92 32.41
CA ALA A 9 8.24 35.70 32.92
C ALA A 9 7.23 35.47 31.78
N VAL A 10 7.34 36.24 30.69
CA VAL A 10 6.50 36.07 29.48
C VAL A 10 6.75 34.70 28.82
N PHE A 11 8.00 34.25 28.73
CA PHE A 11 8.31 32.92 28.18
C PHE A 11 7.78 31.77 29.05
N ILE A 12 7.88 31.86 30.38
CA ILE A 12 7.38 30.82 31.28
C ILE A 12 5.85 30.71 31.19
N SER A 13 5.14 31.83 31.04
CA SER A 13 3.69 31.80 30.86
C SER A 13 3.23 31.04 29.61
N PHE A 14 4.02 31.00 28.52
CA PHE A 14 3.65 30.21 27.34
C PHE A 14 3.78 28.69 27.54
N THR A 15 4.67 28.24 28.44
CA THR A 15 4.81 26.81 28.75
C THR A 15 3.63 26.25 29.56
N ALA A 16 2.99 27.09 30.39
CA ALA A 16 1.79 26.72 31.14
C ALA A 16 0.52 26.60 30.26
N PHE A 17 0.55 27.19 29.05
CA PHE A 17 -0.52 27.12 28.05
C PHE A 17 -0.28 26.07 26.95
N SER A 18 0.78 25.25 27.05
CA SER A 18 0.91 24.07 26.20
C SER A 18 -0.08 23.00 26.68
N GLN A 19 -1.34 23.20 26.28
CA GLN A 19 -2.44 22.35 26.66
C GLN A 19 -2.27 20.97 26.01
N GLN A 20 -2.30 19.93 26.85
CA GLN A 20 -2.61 18.58 26.42
C GLN A 20 -3.96 18.62 25.70
N LYS A 21 -3.93 18.52 24.37
CA LYS A 21 -5.14 18.31 23.60
C LYS A 21 -5.65 16.91 23.93
N GLU A 22 -6.67 16.83 24.77
CA GLU A 22 -7.29 15.58 25.16
C GLU A 22 -8.11 15.00 24.02
N LEU A 23 -8.13 13.67 23.91
CA LEU A 23 -9.00 12.96 22.98
C LEU A 23 -10.44 13.09 23.49
N THR A 24 -11.26 13.88 22.81
CA THR A 24 -12.67 14.00 23.18
C THR A 24 -13.45 12.73 22.78
N LEU A 25 -14.63 12.51 23.38
CA LEU A 25 -15.52 11.43 22.95
C LEU A 25 -15.91 11.57 21.47
N SER A 26 -16.10 12.81 21.00
CA SER A 26 -16.35 13.10 19.59
C SER A 26 -15.17 12.68 18.71
N ASP A 27 -13.94 12.99 19.12
CA ASP A 27 -12.74 12.58 18.39
C ASP A 27 -12.55 11.06 18.37
N ALA A 28 -12.89 10.38 19.46
CA ALA A 28 -12.80 8.92 19.56
C ALA A 28 -13.84 8.21 18.67
N VAL A 29 -15.07 8.71 18.65
CA VAL A 29 -16.19 8.11 17.91
C VAL A 29 -16.18 8.49 16.43
N LEU A 30 -15.85 9.75 16.10
CA LEU A 30 -15.79 10.28 14.72
C LEU A 30 -14.38 10.27 14.13
N SER A 31 -13.46 9.51 14.72
CA SER A 31 -12.02 9.45 14.41
C SER A 31 -11.69 9.38 12.90
N TYR A 32 -12.55 8.74 12.11
CA TYR A 32 -12.45 8.66 10.64
C TYR A 32 -12.47 10.03 9.94
N ALA A 33 -13.30 10.98 10.41
CA ALA A 33 -13.40 12.31 9.83
C ALA A 33 -12.28 13.26 10.28
N ASN A 34 -11.66 12.98 11.44
CA ASN A 34 -10.67 13.86 12.08
C ASN A 34 -9.22 13.43 11.85
N GLY A 35 -8.97 12.45 10.97
CA GLY A 35 -7.62 12.02 10.58
C GLY A 35 -6.83 11.32 11.70
N LEU A 36 -7.53 10.75 12.68
CA LEU A 36 -6.95 10.02 13.81
C LEU A 36 -6.81 8.50 13.54
N ASN A 37 -7.18 8.06 12.35
CA ASN A 37 -7.08 6.68 11.90
C ASN A 37 -5.62 6.31 11.54
N PRO A 38 -5.17 5.11 11.92
CA PRO A 38 -3.85 4.64 11.55
C PRO A 38 -3.71 4.55 10.03
N LYS A 39 -2.49 4.80 9.53
CA LYS A 39 -2.18 4.58 8.12
C LYS A 39 -2.27 3.09 7.81
N ASN A 40 -3.15 2.72 6.89
CA ASN A 40 -3.24 1.35 6.39
C ASN A 40 -2.13 1.07 5.38
N LEU A 41 -1.56 -0.14 5.44
CA LEU A 41 -0.69 -0.64 4.40
C LEU A 41 -1.55 -1.12 3.23
N GLN A 42 -1.42 -0.46 2.08
CA GLN A 42 -2.22 -0.80 0.91
C GLN A 42 -1.75 -2.13 0.32
N ASN A 43 -2.72 -2.97 -0.08
CA ASN A 43 -2.48 -4.23 -0.79
C ASN A 43 -1.49 -5.16 -0.05
N LEU A 44 -1.53 -5.14 1.29
CA LEU A 44 -0.73 -5.99 2.17
C LEU A 44 -1.13 -7.46 2.00
N GLN A 45 -0.17 -8.31 1.64
CA GLN A 45 -0.39 -9.76 1.54
C GLN A 45 0.93 -10.54 1.72
N TRP A 46 0.81 -11.84 1.99
CA TRP A 46 1.96 -12.75 2.05
C TRP A 46 2.45 -13.10 0.64
N VAL A 47 3.77 -13.30 0.50
CA VAL A 47 4.37 -13.78 -0.74
C VAL A 47 4.37 -15.31 -0.74
N ASN A 48 3.59 -15.91 -1.64
CA ASN A 48 3.41 -17.36 -1.70
C ASN A 48 4.75 -18.09 -1.85
N GLY A 49 4.94 -19.16 -1.06
CA GLY A 49 6.15 -19.97 -1.04
C GLY A 49 7.33 -19.36 -0.25
N THR A 50 7.10 -18.29 0.52
CA THR A 50 8.15 -17.64 1.33
C THR A 50 7.63 -17.21 2.71
N THR A 51 8.52 -16.68 3.55
CA THR A 51 8.16 -16.02 4.83
C THR A 51 8.16 -14.48 4.71
N ASN A 52 7.98 -13.97 3.49
CA ASN A 52 8.00 -12.54 3.20
C ASN A 52 6.60 -12.02 2.98
N TYR A 53 6.39 -10.74 3.24
CA TYR A 53 5.16 -10.02 2.91
C TYR A 53 5.46 -8.85 1.98
N ILE A 54 4.44 -8.40 1.27
CA ILE A 54 4.49 -7.27 0.34
C ILE A 54 3.41 -6.26 0.70
N TYR A 55 3.70 -4.98 0.48
CA TYR A 55 2.70 -3.92 0.54
C TYR A 55 3.06 -2.79 -0.43
N LEU A 56 2.05 -2.05 -0.89
CA LEU A 56 2.21 -0.88 -1.73
C LEU A 56 2.48 0.35 -0.86
N GLU A 57 3.54 1.08 -1.19
CA GLU A 57 3.87 2.36 -0.56
C GLU A 57 4.17 3.39 -1.64
N GLY A 58 3.28 4.38 -1.78
CA GLY A 58 3.34 5.32 -2.89
C GLY A 58 3.12 4.61 -4.23
N ASN A 59 4.14 4.57 -5.07
CA ASN A 59 4.09 3.95 -6.40
C ASN A 59 5.12 2.81 -6.55
N GLU A 60 5.37 2.09 -5.46
CA GLU A 60 6.35 1.01 -5.38
C GLU A 60 5.88 -0.06 -4.39
N TYR A 61 6.06 -1.32 -4.77
CA TYR A 61 5.90 -2.45 -3.85
C TYR A 61 7.15 -2.69 -3.03
N ASN A 62 6.99 -2.79 -1.71
CA ASN A 62 8.04 -3.14 -0.77
C ASN A 62 7.85 -4.59 -0.30
N ILE A 63 8.78 -5.47 -0.64
CA ILE A 63 8.83 -6.85 -0.15
C ILE A 63 9.75 -6.90 1.05
N LYS A 64 9.22 -7.36 2.19
CA LYS A 64 9.94 -7.44 3.46
C LYS A 64 9.92 -8.86 4.03
N THR A 65 10.95 -9.21 4.78
CA THR A 65 10.91 -10.39 5.64
C THR A 65 9.90 -10.20 6.76
N ALA A 66 9.43 -11.28 7.39
CA ALA A 66 8.59 -11.18 8.59
C ALA A 66 9.22 -10.35 9.73
N ALA A 67 10.55 -10.22 9.76
CA ALA A 67 11.27 -9.36 10.70
C ALA A 67 11.34 -7.87 10.27
N GLY A 68 10.69 -7.49 9.17
CA GLY A 68 10.60 -6.11 8.68
C GLY A 68 11.78 -5.64 7.82
N LYS A 69 12.75 -6.51 7.51
CA LYS A 69 13.89 -6.16 6.65
C LYS A 69 13.45 -6.11 5.19
N ILE A 70 13.77 -5.04 4.48
CA ILE A 70 13.51 -4.91 3.04
C ILE A 70 14.36 -5.96 2.28
N VAL A 71 13.68 -6.77 1.48
CA VAL A 71 14.26 -7.78 0.59
C VAL A 71 14.35 -7.26 -0.82
N MET A 72 13.28 -6.61 -1.30
CA MET A 72 13.19 -6.12 -2.67
C MET A 72 12.18 -4.97 -2.75
N LYS A 73 12.40 -4.11 -3.74
CA LYS A 73 11.50 -3.04 -4.15
C LYS A 73 11.13 -3.23 -5.61
N VAL A 74 9.85 -3.11 -5.95
CA VAL A 74 9.36 -3.25 -7.32
C VAL A 74 8.59 -1.99 -7.70
N GLY A 75 9.24 -1.12 -8.46
CA GLY A 75 8.68 0.14 -8.92
C GLY A 75 8.03 0.06 -10.31
N LEU A 76 7.38 1.15 -10.71
CA LEU A 76 6.65 1.29 -11.98
C LEU A 76 7.46 0.90 -13.23
N GLU A 77 8.75 1.26 -13.27
CA GLU A 77 9.62 0.98 -14.42
C GLU A 77 9.68 -0.52 -14.78
N LYS A 78 9.54 -1.40 -13.78
CA LYS A 78 9.50 -2.83 -14.03
C LYS A 78 8.29 -3.20 -14.88
N PHE A 79 7.12 -2.65 -14.58
CA PHE A 79 5.88 -2.91 -15.32
C PHE A 79 5.88 -2.22 -16.69
N LYS A 80 6.40 -0.99 -16.78
CA LYS A 80 6.46 -0.22 -18.02
C LYS A 80 7.32 -0.84 -19.12
N SER A 81 8.22 -1.75 -18.76
CA SER A 81 8.97 -2.55 -19.74
C SER A 81 8.06 -3.40 -20.64
N THR A 82 6.88 -3.82 -20.14
CA THR A 82 5.87 -4.57 -20.91
C THR A 82 4.59 -3.76 -21.14
N PHE A 83 4.26 -2.83 -20.26
CA PHE A 83 3.03 -2.02 -20.29
C PHE A 83 3.37 -0.52 -20.25
N PRO A 84 3.89 0.07 -21.35
CA PRO A 84 4.44 1.42 -21.37
C PRO A 84 3.44 2.52 -20.95
N GLU A 85 2.14 2.26 -21.14
CA GLU A 85 1.02 3.14 -20.83
C GLU A 85 0.70 3.26 -19.33
N LEU A 86 1.23 2.35 -18.49
CA LEU A 86 0.96 2.39 -17.05
C LEU A 86 1.50 3.68 -16.41
N LYS A 87 0.59 4.40 -15.76
CA LYS A 87 0.89 5.60 -14.98
C LYS A 87 1.27 5.30 -13.53
N ARG A 88 0.87 4.11 -13.03
CA ARG A 88 1.09 3.66 -11.66
C ARG A 88 1.29 2.15 -11.62
N VAL A 89 1.92 1.67 -10.56
CA VAL A 89 2.03 0.24 -10.27
C VAL A 89 0.61 -0.34 -10.13
N PRO A 90 0.29 -1.46 -10.82
CA PRO A 90 -1.02 -2.07 -10.73
C PRO A 90 -1.23 -2.69 -9.35
N SER A 91 -2.47 -2.67 -8.86
CA SER A 91 -2.82 -3.40 -7.63
C SER A 91 -2.78 -4.89 -7.93
N ILE A 92 -2.07 -5.68 -7.12
CA ILE A 92 -1.95 -7.12 -7.32
C ILE A 92 -3.07 -7.89 -6.60
N ILE A 93 -3.52 -8.95 -7.26
CA ILE A 93 -4.43 -9.97 -6.73
C ILE A 93 -3.63 -11.00 -5.94
N ALA A 94 -2.48 -11.43 -6.47
CA ALA A 94 -1.64 -12.46 -5.86
C ALA A 94 -0.15 -12.24 -6.18
N ILE A 95 0.72 -12.88 -5.40
CA ILE A 95 2.17 -12.84 -5.58
C ILE A 95 2.84 -14.15 -5.12
N SER A 96 3.87 -14.56 -5.85
CA SER A 96 4.82 -15.61 -5.46
C SER A 96 6.25 -15.08 -5.50
N ALA A 97 7.25 -15.95 -5.35
CA ALA A 97 8.66 -15.56 -5.37
C ALA A 97 9.11 -14.87 -6.67
N THR A 98 8.44 -15.10 -7.81
CA THR A 98 8.84 -14.58 -9.12
C THR A 98 7.70 -13.89 -9.89
N GLU A 99 6.46 -14.12 -9.48
CA GLU A 99 5.28 -13.70 -10.23
C GLU A 99 4.38 -12.76 -9.41
N MET A 100 3.85 -11.74 -10.07
CA MET A 100 2.74 -10.91 -9.60
C MET A 100 1.56 -11.10 -10.54
N VAL A 101 0.37 -11.24 -9.97
CA VAL A 101 -0.89 -11.33 -10.73
C VAL A 101 -1.68 -10.07 -10.50
N PHE A 102 -2.15 -9.42 -11.56
CA PHE A 102 -2.95 -8.20 -11.48
C PHE A 102 -3.92 -8.10 -12.66
N GLU A 103 -4.94 -7.26 -12.52
CA GLU A 103 -5.82 -6.92 -13.63
C GLU A 103 -5.23 -5.78 -14.45
N ASN A 104 -5.26 -5.91 -15.77
CA ASN A 104 -4.99 -4.82 -16.70
C ASN A 104 -6.03 -4.86 -17.81
N GLU A 105 -6.84 -3.81 -17.91
CA GLU A 105 -8.01 -3.78 -18.79
C GLU A 105 -8.91 -5.00 -18.52
N ASN A 106 -9.24 -5.78 -19.55
CA ASN A 106 -10.09 -6.97 -19.47
C ASN A 106 -9.26 -8.26 -19.36
N GLN A 107 -8.11 -8.19 -18.69
CA GLN A 107 -7.19 -9.32 -18.59
C GLN A 107 -6.69 -9.51 -17.16
N ILE A 108 -6.67 -10.77 -16.71
CA ILE A 108 -5.82 -11.17 -15.58
C ILE A 108 -4.42 -11.45 -16.14
N VAL A 109 -3.44 -10.68 -15.69
CA VAL A 109 -2.06 -10.75 -16.15
C VAL A 109 -1.20 -11.45 -15.11
N HIS A 110 -0.49 -12.47 -15.55
CA HIS A 110 0.59 -13.10 -14.81
C HIS A 110 1.92 -12.51 -15.27
N PHE A 111 2.67 -11.90 -14.36
CA PHE A 111 3.83 -11.09 -14.68
C PHE A 111 5.06 -11.52 -13.88
N ASP A 112 6.15 -11.86 -14.57
CA ASP A 112 7.46 -12.09 -13.95
C ASP A 112 8.06 -10.73 -13.58
N TYR A 113 7.91 -10.34 -12.32
CA TYR A 113 8.38 -9.03 -11.84
C TYR A 113 9.89 -8.95 -11.64
N ARG A 114 10.61 -10.07 -11.75
CA ARG A 114 12.08 -10.06 -11.74
C ARG A 114 12.59 -9.70 -13.13
N LYS A 115 12.06 -10.36 -14.17
CA LYS A 115 12.45 -10.17 -15.57
C LYS A 115 11.77 -8.97 -16.22
N GLY A 116 10.58 -8.60 -15.76
CA GLY A 116 9.76 -7.57 -16.38
C GLY A 116 9.03 -8.07 -17.61
N THR A 117 8.51 -9.31 -17.58
CA THR A 117 7.90 -9.96 -18.74
C THR A 117 6.57 -10.61 -18.37
N VAL A 118 5.62 -10.65 -19.30
CA VAL A 118 4.38 -11.41 -19.14
C VAL A 118 4.65 -12.91 -19.22
N ILE A 119 4.12 -13.67 -18.26
CA ILE A 119 4.15 -15.14 -18.23
C ILE A 119 2.90 -15.68 -18.93
N ASN A 120 1.73 -15.18 -18.55
CA ASN A 120 0.43 -15.63 -19.06
C ASN A 120 -0.62 -14.51 -18.97
N LYS A 121 -1.71 -14.64 -19.73
CA LYS A 121 -2.87 -13.74 -19.69
C LYS A 121 -4.16 -14.56 -19.78
N ILE A 122 -5.15 -14.19 -18.98
CA ILE A 122 -6.52 -14.71 -19.06
C ILE A 122 -7.40 -13.57 -19.54
N VAL A 123 -8.03 -13.72 -20.70
CA VAL A 123 -9.02 -12.76 -21.20
C VAL A 123 -10.31 -12.92 -20.43
N VAL A 124 -10.85 -11.81 -19.96
CA VAL A 124 -12.09 -11.73 -19.19
C VAL A 124 -13.15 -11.08 -20.08
N ASP A 125 -14.36 -11.61 -20.06
CA ASP A 125 -15.50 -11.02 -20.78
C ASP A 125 -15.70 -9.56 -20.34
N GLU A 126 -16.03 -8.68 -21.28
CA GLU A 126 -16.29 -7.27 -21.01
C GLU A 126 -17.48 -7.04 -20.08
N ASN A 127 -18.41 -7.99 -20.06
CA ASN A 127 -19.61 -7.95 -19.23
C ASN A 127 -19.46 -8.76 -17.94
N ALA A 128 -18.27 -9.30 -17.63
CA ALA A 128 -18.07 -10.12 -16.43
C ALA A 128 -18.13 -9.28 -15.16
N GLU A 129 -19.03 -9.63 -14.24
CA GLU A 129 -19.13 -9.02 -12.92
C GLU A 129 -18.73 -10.01 -11.81
N ASN A 130 -18.55 -9.48 -10.58
CA ASN A 130 -18.27 -10.27 -9.37
C ASN A 130 -17.12 -11.28 -9.52
N LYS A 131 -16.06 -10.84 -10.21
CA LYS A 131 -14.88 -11.62 -10.53
C LYS A 131 -14.21 -12.19 -9.28
N ASP A 132 -14.02 -13.50 -9.25
CA ASP A 132 -13.28 -14.22 -8.21
C ASP A 132 -12.20 -15.11 -8.83
N TYR A 133 -10.94 -14.71 -8.62
CA TYR A 133 -9.79 -15.35 -9.23
C TYR A 133 -9.10 -16.32 -8.26
N ASN A 134 -8.95 -17.57 -8.68
CA ASN A 134 -8.21 -18.60 -7.95
C ASN A 134 -6.79 -18.74 -8.49
N TYR A 135 -5.81 -18.26 -7.71
CA TYR A 135 -4.38 -18.33 -8.08
C TYR A 135 -3.87 -19.77 -8.31
N ASN A 136 -4.27 -20.72 -7.47
CA ASN A 136 -3.75 -22.09 -7.52
C ASN A 136 -4.28 -22.86 -8.74
N GLN A 137 -5.52 -22.58 -9.15
CA GLN A 137 -6.17 -23.23 -10.29
C GLN A 137 -6.01 -22.44 -11.59
N THR A 138 -5.50 -21.21 -11.53
CA THR A 138 -5.44 -20.28 -12.67
C THR A 138 -6.80 -20.17 -13.35
N ALA A 139 -7.85 -20.00 -12.53
CA ALA A 139 -9.25 -20.01 -12.96
C ALA A 139 -9.97 -18.77 -12.43
N LEU A 140 -10.92 -18.26 -13.21
CA LEU A 140 -11.74 -17.10 -12.88
C LEU A 140 -13.21 -17.50 -12.88
N ALA A 141 -13.90 -17.29 -11.76
CA ALA A 141 -15.35 -17.30 -11.69
C ALA A 141 -15.90 -15.87 -11.87
N PHE A 142 -17.04 -15.74 -12.52
CA PHE A 142 -17.74 -14.47 -12.75
C PHE A 142 -19.23 -14.71 -12.96
N THR A 143 -20.04 -13.67 -12.82
CA THR A 143 -21.50 -13.68 -13.04
C THR A 143 -21.91 -12.68 -14.11
#